data_AF-A0A6G6YLS5-F1
#
_entry.id   AF-A0A6G6YLS5-F1
#
_cell.length_a   1.000
_cell.length_b   1.000
_cell.length_c   1.000
_cell.angle_alpha   90.00
_cell.angle_beta   90.00
_cell.angle_gamma   90.00
#
_symmetry.space_group_name_H-M   'P 1'
#
loop_
_entity.id
_entity.type
_entity.pdbx_description
1 polymer ?
#
loop_
_entity_poly.entity_id
_entity_poly.type
_entity_poly.pdbx_seq_one_letter_code
_entity_poly.pdbx_strand_id
1 'polypeptide(L)'
;MNVSCFEDLFGERDDETTSTSSSNTNERPGYDYSFTCPGGTKSSVPIPKGSEKCQKAQEYFARTYGCNDADNFNTANCRVCKDCNWQNYCSVCN
;
A
#
# COMPACT_ATOMS: atom_id res chain seq x y z
N MET A 1 33.99 -7.61 24.49
CA MET A 1 34.69 -6.92 23.39
C MET A 1 33.93 -5.63 23.14
N ASN A 2 34.49 -4.52 23.63
CA ASN A 2 34.15 -3.19 23.12
C ASN A 2 34.52 -3.14 21.64
N VAL A 3 33.69 -2.49 20.82
CA VAL A 3 34.07 -1.34 19.98
C VAL A 3 32.84 -0.99 19.12
N SER A 4 32.40 0.25 19.30
CA SER A 4 31.43 0.97 18.50
C SER A 4 31.91 1.08 17.05
N CYS A 5 31.05 0.83 16.05
CA CYS A 5 31.32 1.23 14.66
C CYS A 5 30.86 2.69 14.43
N PHE A 6 31.28 3.56 15.35
CA PHE A 6 31.46 4.98 15.12
C PHE A 6 32.91 5.14 14.61
N GLU A 7 33.13 6.08 13.70
CA GLU A 7 34.39 6.43 13.03
C GLU A 7 34.64 5.79 11.64
N ASP A 8 34.17 6.55 10.64
CA ASP A 8 35.06 7.22 9.68
C ASP A 8 36.07 6.36 8.91
N LEU A 9 35.59 5.79 7.80
CA LEU A 9 36.43 5.16 6.79
C LEU A 9 36.21 5.78 5.40
N PHE A 10 36.65 7.05 5.28
CA PHE A 10 37.00 7.76 4.04
C PHE A 10 35.96 8.74 3.44
N GLY A 11 36.30 10.02 3.53
CA GLY A 11 36.59 10.79 2.31
C GLY A 11 35.57 11.86 1.92
N GLU A 12 35.86 13.09 2.34
CA GLU A 12 35.33 14.33 1.79
C GLU A 12 35.33 14.32 0.24
N ARG A 13 34.13 14.40 -0.35
CA ARG A 13 33.89 14.89 -1.71
C ARG A 13 32.44 15.35 -1.85
N ASP A 14 32.29 16.59 -2.33
CA ASP A 14 31.07 17.25 -2.79
C ASP A 14 30.07 16.33 -3.51
N ASP A 15 28.80 16.71 -3.36
CA ASP A 15 27.66 16.37 -4.22
C ASP A 15 27.09 14.95 -4.06
N GLU A 16 26.05 14.79 -3.22
CA GLU A 16 24.95 13.91 -3.62
C GLU A 16 23.64 14.18 -2.85
N THR A 17 22.79 14.94 -3.51
CA THR A 17 21.38 14.58 -3.71
C THR A 17 20.49 14.52 -2.47
N THR A 18 19.88 15.67 -2.16
CA THR A 18 18.46 15.78 -1.80
C THR A 18 17.72 14.51 -2.15
N SER A 19 17.18 13.78 -1.17
CA SER A 19 16.25 12.66 -1.39
C SER A 19 14.92 13.16 -1.96
N THR A 20 14.98 13.87 -3.08
CA THR A 20 13.91 14.04 -4.05
C THR A 20 14.16 12.96 -5.08
N SER A 21 13.96 11.69 -4.69
CA SER A 21 13.40 10.75 -5.65
C SER A 21 11.94 11.14 -5.84
N SER A 22 11.73 12.27 -6.51
CA SER A 22 10.56 12.45 -7.37
C SER A 22 10.73 11.46 -8.51
N SER A 23 10.54 10.18 -8.19
CA SER A 23 10.06 9.24 -9.18
C SER A 23 8.76 9.85 -9.67
N ASN A 24 8.77 10.36 -10.90
CA ASN A 24 7.58 10.73 -11.66
C ASN A 24 6.79 9.46 -12.01
N THR A 25 6.45 8.67 -10.99
CA THR A 25 5.45 7.64 -11.05
C THR A 25 4.23 8.27 -10.36
N ASN A 26 3.03 8.10 -10.91
CA ASN A 26 1.77 8.57 -10.30
C ASN A 26 1.44 7.76 -9.02
N GLU A 27 2.45 7.46 -8.22
CA GLU A 27 2.40 6.64 -7.03
C GLU A 27 2.29 7.54 -5.82
N ARG A 28 1.24 7.31 -5.03
CA ARG A 28 0.99 8.02 -3.79
C ARG A 28 1.67 7.26 -2.65
N PRO A 29 2.12 7.97 -1.59
CA PRO A 29 2.63 7.31 -0.40
C PRO A 29 1.59 6.38 0.21
N GLY A 30 2.05 5.34 0.91
CA GLY A 30 1.18 4.48 1.70
C GLY A 30 0.62 5.24 2.90
N TYR A 31 -0.55 4.82 3.37
CA TYR A 31 -1.26 5.46 4.48
C TYR A 31 -2.18 4.47 5.20
N ASP A 32 -2.56 4.79 6.44
CA ASP A 32 -3.51 3.98 7.19
C ASP A 32 -4.95 4.32 6.81
N TYR A 33 -5.66 3.34 6.27
CA TYR A 33 -7.07 3.48 5.89
C TYR A 33 -7.97 2.94 7.00
N SER A 34 -8.71 3.85 7.64
CA SER A 34 -9.73 3.52 8.62
C SER A 34 -11.12 3.49 8.00
N PHE A 35 -11.87 2.42 8.23
CA PHE A 35 -13.26 2.27 7.77
C PHE A 35 -14.18 1.84 8.91
N THR A 36 -15.46 2.18 8.77
CA THR A 36 -16.51 1.75 9.70
C THR A 36 -17.47 0.83 8.96
N CYS A 37 -17.67 -0.36 9.50
CA CYS A 37 -18.63 -1.33 8.98
C CYS A 37 -20.06 -0.95 9.37
N PRO A 38 -21.08 -1.39 8.62
CA PRO A 38 -22.48 -1.11 8.95
C PRO A 38 -22.89 -1.62 10.35
N GLY A 39 -22.19 -2.62 10.89
CA GLY A 39 -22.35 -3.08 12.29
C GLY A 39 -21.73 -2.17 13.36
N GLY A 40 -21.15 -1.02 12.99
CA GLY A 40 -20.53 -0.06 13.92
C GLY A 40 -19.06 -0.35 14.26
N THR A 41 -18.53 -1.51 13.86
CA THR A 41 -17.11 -1.86 14.05
C THR A 41 -16.22 -0.96 13.20
N LYS A 42 -15.20 -0.37 13.85
CA LYS A 42 -14.15 0.41 13.18
C LYS A 42 -12.89 -0.42 13.09
N SER A 43 -12.29 -0.45 11.91
CA SER A 43 -11.03 -1.13 11.64
C SER A 43 -10.12 -0.21 10.85
N SER A 44 -8.81 -0.36 11.05
CA SER A 44 -7.80 0.34 10.28
C SER A 44 -6.83 -0.66 9.68
N VAL A 45 -6.48 -0.46 8.41
CA VAL A 45 -5.49 -1.28 7.71
C VAL A 45 -4.43 -0.40 7.03
N PRO A 46 -3.17 -0.82 6.99
CA PRO A 46 -2.14 -0.11 6.25
C PRO A 46 -2.32 -0.37 4.74
N ILE A 47 -2.45 0.70 3.96
CA ILE A 47 -2.48 0.67 2.50
C ILE A 47 -1.07 1.02 1.98
N PRO A 48 -0.40 0.12 1.23
CA PRO A 48 0.92 0.40 0.69
C PRO A 48 0.93 1.54 -0.34
N LYS A 49 2.14 2.05 -0.61
CA LYS A 49 2.36 3.01 -1.70
C LYS A 49 1.99 2.37 -3.05
N GLY A 50 1.42 3.16 -3.94
CA GLY A 50 1.07 2.71 -5.28
C GLY A 50 0.19 3.72 -6.01
N SER A 51 -0.25 3.34 -7.21
CA SER A 51 -1.16 4.16 -8.02
C SER A 51 -2.47 4.44 -7.29
N GLU A 52 -3.05 5.63 -7.48
CA GLU A 52 -4.33 6.01 -6.85
C GLU A 52 -5.45 4.98 -7.09
N LYS A 53 -5.53 4.43 -8.32
CA LYS A 53 -6.51 3.38 -8.65
C LYS A 53 -6.32 2.12 -7.82
N CYS A 54 -5.07 1.69 -7.65
CA CYS A 54 -4.75 0.52 -6.85
C CYS A 54 -5.05 0.76 -5.37
N GLN A 55 -4.67 1.92 -4.82
CA GLN A 55 -4.99 2.26 -3.44
C GLN A 55 -6.50 2.25 -3.19
N LYS A 56 -7.30 2.84 -4.09
CA LYS A 56 -8.77 2.78 -4.00
C LYS A 56 -9.33 1.36 -4.12
N ALA A 57 -8.73 0.52 -4.95
CA ALA A 57 -9.10 -0.89 -5.03
C ALA A 57 -8.81 -1.64 -3.73
N GLN A 58 -7.66 -1.37 -3.10
CA GLN A 58 -7.27 -1.94 -1.81
C GLN A 58 -8.14 -1.44 -0.65
N GLU A 59 -8.49 -0.15 -0.62
CA GLU A 59 -9.45 0.41 0.34
C GLU A 59 -10.79 -0.34 0.28
N TYR A 60 -11.31 -0.51 -0.93
CA TYR A 60 -12.56 -1.24 -1.16
C TYR A 60 -12.43 -2.70 -0.75
N PHE A 61 -11.35 -3.37 -1.14
CA PHE A 61 -11.06 -4.74 -0.73
C PHE A 61 -10.99 -4.88 0.80
N ALA A 62 -10.24 -4.01 1.47
CA ALA A 62 -10.10 -4.02 2.91
C ALA A 62 -11.44 -3.81 3.63
N ARG A 63 -12.27 -2.88 3.14
CA ARG A 63 -13.61 -2.67 3.68
C ARG A 63 -14.49 -3.90 3.46
N THR A 64 -14.52 -4.46 2.25
CA THR A 64 -15.37 -5.61 1.93
C THR A 64 -15.01 -6.82 2.79
N TYR A 65 -13.72 -7.17 2.87
CA TYR A 65 -13.24 -8.28 3.70
C TYR A 65 -13.33 -7.99 5.20
N GLY A 66 -13.02 -6.76 5.62
CA GLY A 66 -13.10 -6.36 7.02
C GLY A 66 -14.53 -6.27 7.56
N CYS A 67 -15.49 -5.95 6.70
CA CYS A 67 -16.91 -5.90 7.05
C CYS A 67 -17.69 -7.17 6.71
N ASN A 68 -17.01 -8.20 6.18
CA ASN A 68 -17.62 -9.44 5.71
C ASN A 68 -18.79 -9.20 4.73
N ASP A 69 -18.62 -8.24 3.82
CA ASP A 69 -19.61 -7.87 2.81
C ASP A 69 -19.56 -8.87 1.65
N ALA A 70 -20.19 -10.02 1.86
CA ALA A 70 -20.10 -11.17 0.97
C ALA A 70 -20.61 -10.89 -0.45
N ASP A 71 -21.60 -10.00 -0.57
CA ASP A 71 -22.18 -9.59 -1.85
C ASP A 71 -21.15 -8.90 -2.76
N ASN A 72 -20.13 -8.27 -2.17
CA ASN A 72 -19.13 -7.47 -2.88
C ASN A 72 -17.74 -8.13 -2.97
N PHE A 73 -17.55 -9.37 -2.51
CA PHE A 73 -16.23 -10.04 -2.57
C PHE A 73 -15.68 -10.17 -3.99
N ASN A 74 -16.49 -10.64 -4.94
CA ASN A 74 -16.05 -10.81 -6.32
C ASN A 74 -15.70 -9.47 -6.96
N THR A 75 -16.51 -8.44 -6.70
CA THR A 75 -16.23 -7.07 -7.18
C THR A 75 -14.94 -6.52 -6.60
N ALA A 76 -14.69 -6.73 -5.31
CA ALA A 76 -13.46 -6.31 -4.65
C ALA A 76 -12.22 -7.00 -5.24
N ASN A 77 -12.30 -8.32 -5.43
CA ASN A 77 -11.25 -9.13 -6.05
C ASN A 77 -10.93 -8.65 -7.46
N CYS A 78 -11.94 -8.30 -8.26
CA CYS A 78 -11.72 -7.79 -9.61
C CYS A 78 -11.09 -6.42 -9.67
N ARG A 79 -11.38 -5.56 -8.70
CA ARG A 79 -10.71 -4.25 -8.61
C ARG A 79 -9.23 -4.43 -8.32
N VAL A 80 -8.87 -5.22 -7.30
CA VAL A 80 -7.44 -5.42 -6.98
C VAL A 80 -6.70 -6.22 -8.07
N CYS A 81 -7.38 -7.14 -8.76
CA CYS A 81 -6.82 -7.79 -9.94
C CYS A 81 -6.51 -6.78 -11.05
N LYS A 82 -7.48 -5.95 -11.46
CA LYS A 82 -7.33 -5.05 -12.61
C LYS A 82 -6.47 -3.82 -12.31
N ASP A 83 -6.63 -3.25 -11.11
CA ASP A 83 -6.01 -1.98 -10.74
C ASP A 83 -4.67 -2.17 -10.00
N CYS A 84 -4.49 -3.28 -9.26
CA CYS A 84 -3.24 -3.60 -8.54
C CYS A 84 -2.45 -4.77 -9.12
N ASN A 85 -2.97 -5.44 -10.15
CA ASN A 85 -2.35 -6.64 -10.73
C ASN A 85 -2.17 -7.79 -9.72
N TRP A 86 -3.07 -7.91 -8.75
CA TRP A 86 -3.04 -9.01 -7.78
C TRP A 86 -3.57 -10.31 -8.42
N GLN A 87 -2.67 -11.04 -9.08
CA GLN A 87 -2.98 -12.26 -9.83
C GLN A 87 -3.75 -13.32 -9.03
N ASN A 88 -3.50 -13.44 -7.73
CA ASN A 88 -4.19 -14.38 -6.85
C ASN A 88 -5.71 -14.13 -6.73
N TYR A 89 -6.17 -12.91 -7.04
CA TYR A 89 -7.58 -12.50 -6.94
C TYR A 89 -8.24 -12.34 -8.32
N CYS A 90 -7.51 -12.61 -9.41
CA CYS A 90 -8.03 -12.54 -10.77
C CYS A 90 -8.89 -13.75 -11.16
N SER A 91 -8.84 -14.84 -10.41
CA SER A 91 -9.56 -16.09 -10.71
C SER A 91 -11.08 -15.94 -10.76
N VAL A 92 -11.63 -14.96 -10.04
CA VAL A 92 -13.07 -14.66 -10.01
C VAL A 92 -13.49 -13.61 -11.05
N CYS A 93 -12.55 -13.16 -11.88
CA CYS A 93 -12.69 -12.02 -12.79
C CYS A 93 -12.47 -12.47 -14.23
N ASN A 94 -13.33 -13.37 -14.70
CA ASN A 94 -13.45 -13.73 -16.10
C ASN A 94 -14.40 -12.78 -16.83
#